data_AF-A0A444UGG9-F1
#
_entry.id   AF-A0A444UGG9-F1
#
_cell.length_a   1.000
_cell.length_b   1.000
_cell.length_c   1.000
_cell.angle_alpha   90.00
_cell.angle_beta   90.00
_cell.angle_gamma   90.00
#
_symmetry.space_group_name_H-M   'P 1'
#
loop_
_entity.id
_entity.type
_entity.pdbx_description
1 polymer ?
#
loop_
_entity_poly.entity_id
_entity_poly.type
_entity_poly.pdbx_seq_one_letter_code
_entity_poly.pdbx_strand_id
1 'polypeptide(L)'
;MVADDSMVKFHGDDLKHYLLTLMSVAARLYKHPSILNSINIAVVKFMVISEDDKGPKVSSNAALTLRNFCNWQKKLNKANDKHPEYWDTAILFTKQVSWPDTCAVFTVGQQEVLLS
;
A
#
# COMPACT_ATOMS: atom_id res chain seq x y z
N MET A 1 3.62 3.64 0.00
CA MET A 1 2.21 3.41 0.39
C MET A 1 1.34 4.52 -0.15
N VAL A 2 0.07 4.23 -0.36
CA VAL A 2 -0.90 5.11 -1.02
C VAL A 2 -2.22 5.05 -0.25
N ALA A 3 -2.84 6.20 0.01
CA ALA A 3 -4.18 6.29 0.56
C ALA A 3 -5.10 7.00 -0.44
N ASP A 4 -6.32 6.48 -0.62
CA ASP A 4 -7.32 7.14 -1.45
C ASP A 4 -8.11 8.20 -0.67
N ASP A 5 -8.94 8.93 -1.39
CA ASP A 5 -9.82 9.97 -0.86
C ASP A 5 -10.76 9.44 0.25
N SER A 6 -11.20 8.17 0.17
CA SER A 6 -12.04 7.59 1.20
C SER A 6 -11.34 7.47 2.56
N MET A 7 -10.03 7.22 2.56
CA MET A 7 -9.21 7.21 3.77
C MET A 7 -8.99 8.62 4.32
N VAL A 8 -8.85 9.63 3.46
CA VAL A 8 -8.74 11.04 3.86
C VAL A 8 -10.01 11.50 4.52
N LYS A 9 -11.17 11.25 3.90
CA LYS A 9 -12.49 11.60 4.46
C LYS A 9 -12.74 10.96 5.82
N PHE A 10 -12.19 9.77 6.07
CA PHE A 10 -12.40 9.04 7.31
C PHE A 10 -11.44 9.43 8.43
N HIS A 11 -10.14 9.59 8.14
CA HIS A 11 -9.12 9.85 9.15
C HIS A 11 -8.67 11.32 9.23
N GLY A 12 -9.04 12.16 8.27
CA GLY A 12 -8.67 13.57 8.22
C GLY A 12 -7.16 13.80 8.33
N ASP A 13 -6.77 14.78 9.14
CA ASP A 13 -5.37 15.17 9.36
C ASP A 13 -4.54 14.04 10.01
N ASP A 14 -5.17 13.13 10.73
CA ASP A 14 -4.51 12.01 11.41
C ASP A 14 -4.21 10.83 10.49
N LEU A 15 -4.66 10.85 9.23
CA LEU A 15 -4.46 9.76 8.26
C LEU A 15 -3.01 9.30 8.18
N LYS A 16 -2.08 10.27 8.07
CA LYS A 16 -0.65 9.98 7.95
C LYS A 16 -0.12 9.30 9.21
N HIS A 17 -0.49 9.81 10.39
CA HIS A 17 -0.05 9.25 11.65
C HIS A 17 -0.60 7.83 11.85
N TYR A 18 -1.88 7.63 11.52
CA TYR A 18 -2.54 6.33 11.58
C TYR A 18 -1.83 5.28 10.70
N LEU A 19 -1.59 5.60 9.43
CA LEU A 19 -0.95 4.65 8.50
C LEU A 19 0.52 4.37 8.84
N LEU A 20 1.26 5.39 9.28
CA LEU A 20 2.63 5.18 9.76
C LEU A 20 2.68 4.30 11.02
N THR A 21 1.71 4.46 11.92
CA THR A 21 1.58 3.62 13.12
C THR A 21 1.28 2.17 12.74
N LEU A 22 0.34 1.95 11.81
CA LEU A 22 0.02 0.61 11.30
C LEU A 22 1.26 -0.07 10.68
N MET A 23 2.03 0.65 9.87
CA MET A 23 3.27 0.13 9.29
C MET A 23 4.37 -0.09 10.32
N SER A 24 4.43 0.71 11.39
CA SER A 24 5.35 0.49 12.50
C SER A 24 5.04 -0.82 13.24
N VAL A 25 3.76 -1.09 13.49
CA VAL A 25 3.32 -2.38 14.07
C VAL A 25 3.65 -3.54 13.14
N ALA A 26 3.36 -3.42 11.84
CA ALA A 26 3.73 -4.43 10.85
C ALA A 26 5.25 -4.67 10.81
N ALA A 27 6.06 -3.61 10.75
CA ALA A 27 7.51 -3.72 10.74
C ALA A 27 8.06 -4.43 11.99
N ARG A 28 7.45 -4.22 13.16
CA ARG A 28 7.80 -4.94 14.40
C ARG A 28 7.41 -6.42 14.33
N LEU A 29 6.24 -6.72 13.78
CA LEU A 29 5.78 -8.11 13.60
C LEU A 29 6.74 -8.87 12.67
N TYR A 30 7.14 -8.26 11.55
CA TYR A 30 8.06 -8.88 10.58
C TYR A 30 9.50 -9.02 11.08
N LYS A 31 9.87 -8.32 12.15
CA LYS A 31 11.15 -8.50 12.86
C LYS A 31 11.09 -9.56 13.95
N HIS A 32 9.94 -10.19 14.19
CA HIS A 32 9.82 -11.18 15.26
C HIS A 32 10.64 -12.44 14.94
N PRO A 33 11.40 -12.99 15.91
CA PRO A 33 12.28 -14.14 15.68
C PRO A 33 11.59 -15.39 15.12
N SER A 34 10.28 -15.55 15.35
CA SER A 34 9.50 -16.69 14.83
C SER A 34 9.42 -16.75 13.31
N ILE A 35 9.69 -15.66 12.60
CA ILE A 35 9.67 -15.60 11.13
C ILE A 35 10.94 -16.21 10.54
N LEU A 36 11.98 -16.40 11.37
CA LEU A 36 13.26 -17.05 11.03
C LEU A 36 14.00 -16.41 9.85
N ASN A 37 13.53 -15.25 9.38
CA ASN A 37 14.09 -14.46 8.30
C ASN A 37 14.15 -13.00 8.74
N SER A 38 15.25 -12.33 8.40
CA SER A 38 15.41 -10.91 8.70
C SER A 38 14.69 -10.05 7.65
N ILE A 39 13.44 -9.70 7.92
CA ILE A 39 12.64 -8.82 7.07
C ILE A 39 12.62 -7.41 7.67
N ASN A 40 13.09 -6.42 6.91
CA ASN A 40 13.06 -5.01 7.32
C ASN A 40 12.08 -4.23 6.44
N ILE A 41 11.01 -3.73 7.05
CA ILE A 41 10.00 -2.92 6.36
C ILE A 41 10.31 -1.44 6.59
N ALA A 42 10.50 -0.68 5.51
CA ALA A 42 10.71 0.75 5.53
C ALA A 42 9.73 1.47 4.58
N VAL A 43 9.26 2.65 5.00
CA VAL A 43 8.38 3.48 4.18
C VAL A 43 9.22 4.50 3.42
N VAL A 44 9.38 4.30 2.11
CA VAL A 44 10.14 5.22 1.24
C VAL A 44 9.29 6.36 0.69
N LYS A 45 7.97 6.15 0.54
CA LYS A 45 7.05 7.13 -0.03
C LYS A 45 5.64 6.99 0.53
N PHE A 46 5.04 8.11 0.90
CA PHE A 46 3.64 8.24 1.29
C PHE A 46 2.93 9.15 0.30
N MET A 47 1.81 8.70 -0.26
CA MET A 47 1.02 9.46 -1.22
C MET A 47 -0.45 9.38 -0.85
N VAL A 48 -1.14 10.50 -1.02
CA VAL A 48 -2.60 10.60 -0.94
C VAL A 48 -3.11 10.89 -2.35
N ILE A 49 -4.15 10.19 -2.77
CA ILE A 49 -4.75 10.34 -4.10
C ILE A 49 -6.18 10.85 -3.92
N SER A 50 -6.47 12.00 -4.52
CA SER A 50 -7.83 12.51 -4.64
C SER A 50 -8.55 11.92 -5.87
N GLU A 51 -9.88 12.00 -5.93
CA GLU A 51 -10.66 11.59 -7.12
C GLU A 51 -10.30 12.41 -8.39
N ASP A 52 -9.80 13.63 -8.22
CA ASP A 52 -9.35 14.51 -9.30
C ASP A 52 -7.93 14.19 -9.77
N ASP A 53 -7.13 13.53 -8.92
CA ASP A 53 -5.80 13.06 -9.28
C ASP A 53 -5.91 11.86 -10.22
N LYS A 54 -4.94 11.72 -11.13
CA LYS A 54 -4.80 10.60 -12.08
C LYS A 54 -4.43 9.28 -11.38
N GLY A 55 -5.16 8.92 -10.33
CA GLY A 55 -4.99 7.75 -9.49
C GLY A 55 -5.47 6.44 -10.12
N PRO A 56 -5.25 5.30 -9.45
CA PRO A 56 -5.86 4.04 -9.84
C PRO A 56 -7.37 4.10 -9.64
N LYS A 57 -8.14 3.55 -10.59
CA LYS A 57 -9.59 3.41 -10.41
C LYS A 57 -9.88 2.37 -9.33
N VAL A 58 -10.44 2.82 -8.21
CA VAL A 58 -10.95 1.97 -7.13
C VAL A 58 -12.41 1.64 -7.42
N SER A 59 -12.78 0.37 -7.26
CA SER A 59 -14.16 -0.11 -7.36
C SER A 59 -14.47 -1.12 -6.27
N SER A 60 -15.75 -1.45 -6.11
CA SER A 60 -16.22 -2.51 -5.18
C SER A 60 -15.66 -3.89 -5.53
N ASN A 61 -15.19 -4.10 -6.76
CA ASN A 61 -14.48 -5.32 -7.15
C ASN A 61 -12.99 -5.20 -6.82
N ALA A 62 -12.55 -5.87 -5.75
CA ALA A 62 -11.17 -5.76 -5.29
C ALA A 62 -10.14 -6.28 -6.31
N ALA A 63 -10.49 -7.29 -7.12
CA ALA A 63 -9.59 -7.81 -8.15
C ALA A 63 -9.35 -6.77 -9.26
N LEU A 64 -10.40 -6.04 -9.66
CA LEU A 64 -10.29 -4.95 -10.61
C LEU A 64 -9.48 -3.78 -10.03
N THR A 65 -9.73 -3.43 -8.77
CA THR A 65 -8.94 -2.42 -8.03
C THR A 65 -7.46 -2.79 -7.98
N LEU A 66 -7.13 -4.03 -7.63
CA LEU A 66 -5.75 -4.53 -7.58
C LEU A 66 -5.06 -4.41 -8.95
N ARG A 67 -5.72 -4.84 -10.02
CA ARG A 67 -5.16 -4.74 -11.38
C ARG A 67 -4.88 -3.28 -11.78
N ASN A 68 -5.82 -2.39 -11.49
CA ASN A 68 -5.68 -0.96 -11.79
C ASN A 68 -4.54 -0.34 -10.98
N PHE A 69 -4.42 -0.69 -9.71
CA PHE A 69 -3.36 -0.22 -8.82
C PHE A 69 -1.98 -0.69 -9.25
N CYS A 70 -1.82 -1.98 -9.58
CA CYS A 70 -0.56 -2.53 -10.07
C CYS A 70 -0.09 -1.84 -11.35
N ASN A 71 -0.99 -1.59 -12.30
CA ASN A 71 -0.67 -0.87 -13.54
C ASN A 71 -0.30 0.59 -13.29
N TRP A 72 -0.95 1.25 -12.33
CA TRP A 72 -0.68 2.64 -11.99
C TRP A 72 0.64 2.80 -11.24
N GLN A 73 0.89 1.98 -10.21
CA GLN A 73 2.10 2.11 -9.39
C GLN A 73 3.37 1.83 -10.20
N LYS A 74 3.32 0.87 -11.13
CA LYS A 74 4.46 0.54 -12.00
C LYS A 74 4.90 1.72 -12.88
N LYS A 75 3.98 2.59 -13.28
CA LYS A 75 4.30 3.79 -14.08
C LYS A 75 5.00 4.88 -13.28
N LEU A 76 4.86 4.86 -11.94
CA LEU A 76 5.45 5.85 -11.05
C LEU A 76 6.77 5.39 -10.43
N ASN A 77 7.01 4.08 -10.38
CA ASN A 77 8.21 3.53 -9.82
C ASN A 77 9.43 3.86 -10.69
N LYS A 78 10.61 3.90 -10.07
CA LYS A 78 11.87 4.13 -10.77
C LYS A 78 12.35 2.82 -11.37
N ALA A 79 13.05 2.91 -12.51
CA ALA A 79 13.58 1.71 -13.18
C ALA A 79 14.81 1.11 -12.47
N ASN A 80 15.48 1.89 -11.63
CA ASN A 80 16.71 1.50 -10.95
C ASN A 80 16.46 1.38 -9.44
N ASP A 81 16.79 0.23 -8.87
CA ASP A 81 16.66 -0.10 -7.46
C ASP A 81 17.56 0.76 -6.54
N LYS A 82 18.63 1.34 -7.10
CA LYS A 82 19.52 2.27 -6.39
C LYS A 82 18.95 3.67 -6.24
N HIS A 83 17.82 3.98 -6.89
CA HIS A 83 17.22 5.30 -6.77
C HIS A 83 16.56 5.46 -5.39
N PRO A 84 16.74 6.58 -4.67
CA PRO A 84 16.20 6.74 -3.30
C PRO A 84 14.67 6.69 -3.22
N GLU A 85 13.99 7.04 -4.31
CA GLU A 85 12.53 6.91 -4.44
C GLU A 85 12.05 5.58 -5.06
N TYR A 86 12.91 4.59 -5.26
CA TYR A 86 12.49 3.26 -5.71
C TYR A 86 11.77 2.52 -4.57
N TRP A 87 10.75 1.72 -4.89
CA TRP A 87 10.08 0.84 -3.94
C TRP A 87 9.94 -0.60 -4.47
N ASP A 88 10.11 -1.58 -3.58
CA ASP A 88 9.86 -3.00 -3.90
C ASP A 88 8.37 -3.34 -3.91
N THR A 89 7.59 -2.69 -3.05
CA THR A 89 6.17 -2.99 -2.87
C THR A 89 5.37 -1.71 -2.67
N ALA A 90 4.21 -1.64 -3.35
CA ALA A 90 3.22 -0.60 -3.15
C ALA A 90 1.99 -1.19 -2.45
N ILE A 91 1.44 -0.42 -1.51
CA ILE A 91 0.25 -0.79 -0.72
C ILE A 91 -0.78 0.32 -0.89
N LEU A 92 -2.02 -0.04 -1.24
CA LEU A 92 -3.17 0.86 -1.32
C LEU A 92 -4.08 0.67 -0.11
N PHE A 93 -4.40 1.77 0.56
CA PHE A 93 -5.40 1.85 1.61
C PHE A 93 -6.67 2.49 1.06
N THR A 94 -7.81 1.80 1.19
CA THR A 94 -9.13 2.26 0.72
C THR A 94 -10.24 1.74 1.64
N LYS A 95 -11.31 2.52 1.80
CA LYS A 95 -12.57 2.12 2.45
C LYS A 95 -13.70 1.84 1.47
N GLN A 96 -13.48 1.92 0.15
CA GLN A 96 -14.55 1.76 -0.85
C GLN A 96 -14.87 0.30 -1.21
N VAL A 97 -14.07 -0.67 -0.75
CA VAL A 97 -14.25 -2.08 -1.13
C VAL A 97 -15.22 -2.76 -0.17
N SER A 98 -16.48 -2.89 -0.58
CA SER A 98 -17.49 -3.72 0.07
C SER A 98 -17.43 -5.16 -0.46
N TRP A 99 -16.98 -6.10 0.35
CA TRP A 99 -17.32 -7.52 0.18
C TRP A 99 -18.51 -7.84 1.10
N PRO A 100 -19.48 -8.67 0.68
CA PRO A 100 -20.47 -9.20 1.59
C PRO A 100 -19.76 -10.24 2.49
N ASP A 101 -19.70 -9.95 3.79
CA ASP A 101 -19.53 -10.91 4.89
C ASP A 101 -18.16 -11.50 5.26
N THR A 102 -16.99 -11.03 4.80
CA THR A 102 -15.72 -11.42 5.49
C THR A 102 -14.52 -10.52 5.20
N CYS A 103 -13.91 -10.00 6.28
CA CYS A 103 -12.52 -9.51 6.44
C CYS A 103 -11.87 -8.53 5.43
N ALA A 104 -11.08 -7.61 5.98
CA ALA A 104 -10.35 -6.55 5.28
C ALA A 104 -9.42 -7.05 4.17
N VAL A 105 -9.45 -6.39 3.00
CA VAL A 105 -8.47 -6.62 1.94
C VAL A 105 -7.27 -5.68 2.13
N PHE A 106 -6.12 -6.25 2.51
CA PHE A 106 -4.81 -5.68 2.23
C PHE A 106 -4.45 -6.06 0.79
N THR A 107 -4.50 -5.11 -0.15
CA THR A 107 -3.92 -5.37 -1.48
C THR A 107 -2.41 -5.18 -1.39
N VAL A 108 -1.69 -6.25 -1.04
CA VAL A 108 -0.26 -6.36 -1.31
C VAL A 108 -0.12 -6.71 -2.79
N GLY A 109 0.24 -5.73 -3.61
CA GLY A 109 0.69 -5.99 -4.97
C GLY A 109 2.08 -6.62 -4.92
N GLN A 110 2.15 -7.93 -4.70
CA GLN A 110 3.39 -8.70 -4.82
C GLN A 110 3.63 -8.98 -6.30
N GLN A 111 4.47 -8.16 -6.94
CA GLN A 111 5.20 -8.64 -8.11
C GLN A 111 6.55 -9.09 -7.58
N GLU A 112 6.66 -10.40 -7.34
CA GLU A 112 7.89 -11.14 -7.01
C GLU A 112 8.82 -10.44 -6.02
N VAL A 113 8.71 -10.83 -4.74
CA VAL A 113 9.84 -10.69 -3.81
C VAL A 113 10.92 -11.63 -4.34
N LEU A 114 11.76 -11.14 -5.24
CA LEU A 114 13.08 -11.72 -5.44
C LEU A 114 13.82 -11.46 -4.12
N LEU A 115 13.89 -12.50 -3.31
CA LEU A 115 14.90 -12.61 -2.27
C LEU A 115 16.24 -12.56 -3.00
N SER A 116 16.87 -11.40 -3.03
CA SER A 116 18.31 -11.25 -3.29
C SER A 116 19.00 -10.90 -1.98
#